data_AF-A0A6A5AZC8-F1
#
_entry.id   AF-A0A6A5AZC8-F1
#
_cell.length_a   1.000
_cell.length_b   1.000
_cell.length_c   1.000
_cell.angle_alpha   90.00
_cell.angle_beta   90.00
_cell.angle_gamma   90.00
#
_symmetry.space_group_name_H-M   'P 1'
#
loop_
_entity.id
_entity.type
_entity.pdbx_description
1 polymer ?
#
loop_
_entity_poly.entity_id
_entity_poly.type
_entity_poly.pdbx_seq_one_letter_code
_entity_poly.pdbx_strand_id
1 'polypeptide(L)'
;MCQQSPEYPCAAGKQYFGRGPIQLSWNYNYKDFGEAVKLDLVASPELVATDFDLVWWSALWYWNDERWNGNIHKVVGLPGGFAKATFIINGGLECGVNPPNRDSEKSRIASFKKFCELLGVAPGDNLSCQTADFRPKAL
;
A
#
# COMPACT_ATOMS: atom_id res chain seq x y z
N MET A 1 4.99 14.28 -4.36
CA MET A 1 6.04 13.27 -4.62
C MET A 1 5.96 12.90 -6.09
N CYS A 2 7.09 12.82 -6.79
CA CYS A 2 7.18 12.28 -8.15
C CYS A 2 8.58 11.75 -8.39
N GLN A 3 8.69 10.60 -9.05
CA GLN A 3 9.93 10.02 -9.52
C GLN A 3 9.84 9.93 -11.05
N GLN A 4 10.35 10.95 -11.72
CA GLN A 4 10.21 11.06 -13.17
C GLN A 4 11.01 9.97 -13.89
N SER A 5 10.34 9.22 -14.77
CA SER A 5 10.96 8.35 -15.76
C SER A 5 10.21 8.43 -17.09
N PRO A 6 10.78 7.93 -18.20
CA PRO A 6 10.05 7.81 -19.47
C PRO A 6 8.75 7.01 -19.35
N GLU A 7 8.77 5.93 -18.56
CA GLU A 7 7.64 5.03 -18.33
C GLU A 7 6.62 5.65 -17.37
N TYR A 8 7.08 6.46 -16.42
CA TYR A 8 6.26 7.08 -15.39
C TYR A 8 6.46 8.61 -15.38
N PRO A 9 5.84 9.34 -16.31
CA PRO A 9 5.98 10.79 -16.38
C PRO A 9 5.32 11.50 -15.19
N CYS A 10 5.79 12.71 -14.91
CA CYS A 10 5.15 13.64 -13.97
C CYS A 10 4.42 14.71 -14.79
N ALA A 11 3.09 14.82 -14.64
CA ALA A 11 2.34 15.90 -15.27
C ALA A 11 2.69 17.26 -14.63
N ALA A 12 2.83 18.31 -15.44
CA ALA A 12 3.18 19.64 -14.97
C ALA A 12 2.14 20.16 -13.97
N GLY A 13 2.61 20.69 -12.83
CA GLY A 13 1.76 21.21 -11.76
C GLY A 13 1.01 20.14 -10.95
N LYS A 14 1.22 18.85 -11.23
CA LYS A 14 0.54 17.75 -10.51
C LYS A 14 1.43 17.15 -9.42
N GLN A 15 0.77 16.61 -8.39
CA GLN A 15 1.43 15.97 -7.26
C GLN A 15 0.74 14.64 -6.90
N TYR A 16 1.58 13.63 -6.65
CA TYR A 16 1.16 12.27 -6.34
C TYR A 16 1.39 11.95 -4.85
N PHE A 17 0.88 12.80 -3.96
CA PHE A 17 0.81 12.49 -2.52
C PHE A 17 -0.33 11.52 -2.22
N GLY A 18 -0.37 10.99 -0.99
CA GLY A 18 -1.34 9.99 -0.56
C GLY A 18 -2.79 10.45 -0.71
N ARG A 19 -3.60 9.65 -1.43
CA ARG A 19 -5.05 9.84 -1.55
C ARG A 19 -5.79 8.53 -1.31
N GLY A 20 -7.05 8.63 -0.88
CA GLY A 20 -7.90 7.47 -0.62
C GLY A 20 -7.46 6.59 0.56
N PRO A 21 -8.14 5.45 0.77
CA PRO A 21 -7.96 4.59 1.94
C PRO A 21 -6.57 3.93 2.04
N ILE A 22 -5.94 3.61 0.92
CA ILE A 22 -4.58 3.03 0.89
C ILE A 22 -3.49 4.10 0.85
N GLN A 23 -3.85 5.39 0.86
CA GLN A 23 -2.92 6.51 0.68
C GLN A 23 -2.06 6.36 -0.58
N LEU A 24 -2.72 6.13 -1.72
CA LEU A 24 -2.07 5.92 -3.01
C LEU A 24 -1.11 7.08 -3.31
N SER A 25 0.18 6.75 -3.47
CA SER A 25 1.29 7.71 -3.53
C SER A 25 2.22 7.39 -4.68
N TRP A 26 2.95 8.37 -5.20
CA TRP A 26 3.88 8.28 -6.34
C TRP A 26 3.23 8.13 -7.71
N ASN A 27 3.80 8.78 -8.72
CA ASN A 27 3.33 8.81 -10.11
C ASN A 27 3.16 7.42 -10.72
N TYR A 28 4.04 6.47 -10.40
CA TYR A 28 3.93 5.11 -10.95
C TYR A 28 2.63 4.41 -10.53
N ASN A 29 2.21 4.60 -9.27
CA ASN A 29 0.95 4.06 -8.78
C ASN A 29 -0.28 4.70 -9.42
N TYR A 30 -0.24 6.01 -9.67
CA TYR A 30 -1.33 6.69 -10.35
C TYR A 30 -1.41 6.26 -11.81
N LYS A 31 -0.27 6.04 -12.48
CA LYS A 31 -0.25 5.53 -13.85
C LYS A 31 -0.85 4.13 -13.93
N ASP A 32 -0.35 3.19 -13.12
CA ASP A 32 -0.78 1.79 -13.19
C ASP A 32 -2.26 1.62 -12.78
N PHE A 33 -2.70 2.34 -11.75
CA PHE A 33 -4.12 2.37 -11.39
C PHE A 33 -4.97 2.99 -12.51
N GLY A 34 -4.49 4.08 -13.10
CA GLY A 34 -5.15 4.75 -14.23
C GLY A 34 -5.32 3.82 -15.43
N GLU A 35 -4.32 3.01 -15.75
CA GLU A 35 -4.42 1.98 -16.79
C GLU A 35 -5.49 0.94 -16.45
N ALA A 36 -5.55 0.47 -15.20
CA ALA A 36 -6.56 -0.49 -14.75
C ALA A 36 -8.00 0.04 -14.87
N VAL A 37 -8.22 1.34 -14.63
CA VAL A 37 -9.55 1.99 -14.74
C VAL A 37 -9.77 2.74 -16.06
N LYS A 38 -8.80 2.70 -16.99
CA LYS A 38 -8.83 3.39 -18.28
C LYS A 38 -9.01 4.92 -18.17
N LEU A 39 -8.34 5.54 -17.21
CA LEU A 39 -8.31 6.99 -17.00
C LEU A 39 -6.88 7.50 -16.87
N ASP A 40 -6.62 8.71 -17.37
CA ASP A 40 -5.33 9.37 -17.16
C ASP A 40 -5.26 10.01 -15.76
N LEU A 41 -4.97 9.19 -14.76
CA LEU A 41 -4.79 9.63 -13.38
C LEU A 41 -3.42 10.28 -13.14
N VAL A 42 -2.50 10.25 -14.12
CA VAL A 42 -1.26 11.03 -14.07
C VAL A 42 -1.56 12.50 -14.30
N ALA A 43 -2.44 12.82 -15.24
CA ALA A 43 -2.94 14.18 -15.49
C ALA A 43 -3.99 14.64 -14.47
N SER A 44 -4.81 13.72 -13.94
CA SER A 44 -5.89 14.04 -13.00
C SER A 44 -5.83 13.25 -11.67
N PRO A 45 -4.73 13.33 -10.90
CA PRO A 45 -4.56 12.57 -9.66
C PRO A 45 -5.56 12.94 -8.55
N GLU A 46 -6.10 14.16 -8.60
CA GLU A 46 -7.16 14.62 -7.68
C GLU A 46 -8.41 13.72 -7.68
N LEU A 47 -8.69 13.02 -8.79
CA LEU A 47 -9.86 12.14 -8.89
C LEU A 47 -9.84 11.00 -7.86
N VAL A 48 -8.64 10.53 -7.46
CA VAL A 48 -8.48 9.51 -6.41
C VAL A 48 -8.88 10.02 -5.01
N ALA A 49 -9.18 11.32 -4.86
CA ALA A 49 -9.71 11.91 -3.63
C ALA A 49 -11.13 12.47 -3.77
N THR A 50 -11.64 12.68 -4.98
CA THR A 50 -12.93 13.37 -5.21
C THR A 50 -13.99 12.50 -5.86
N ASP A 51 -13.60 11.50 -6.64
CA ASP A 51 -14.54 10.56 -7.25
C ASP A 51 -14.82 9.40 -6.29
N PHE A 52 -16.10 9.14 -6.03
CA PHE A 52 -16.53 8.17 -5.03
C PHE A 52 -16.04 6.75 -5.32
N ASP A 53 -16.06 6.33 -6.58
CA ASP A 53 -15.63 5.00 -6.99
C ASP A 53 -14.11 4.90 -6.95
N LEU A 54 -13.41 5.88 -7.53
CA LEU A 54 -11.94 5.86 -7.61
C LEU A 54 -11.26 5.92 -6.23
N VAL A 55 -11.85 6.63 -5.27
CA VAL A 55 -11.38 6.66 -3.88
C VAL A 55 -11.27 5.23 -3.34
N TRP A 56 -12.30 4.40 -3.48
CA TRP A 56 -12.30 3.03 -2.96
C TRP A 56 -11.60 2.03 -3.89
N TRP A 57 -11.80 2.16 -5.20
CA TRP A 57 -11.19 1.28 -6.19
C TRP A 57 -9.67 1.36 -6.15
N SER A 58 -9.07 2.52 -5.84
CA SER A 58 -7.62 2.62 -5.69
C SER A 58 -7.06 1.68 -4.60
N ALA A 59 -7.77 1.56 -3.48
CA ALA A 59 -7.38 0.67 -2.39
C ALA A 59 -7.60 -0.80 -2.74
N LEU A 60 -8.75 -1.12 -3.37
CA LEU A 60 -9.05 -2.48 -3.81
C LEU A 60 -8.10 -2.94 -4.91
N TRP A 61 -7.77 -2.07 -5.86
CA TRP A 61 -6.78 -2.34 -6.90
C TRP A 61 -5.43 -2.65 -6.27
N TYR A 62 -4.90 -1.75 -5.43
CA TYR A 62 -3.60 -1.96 -4.78
C TYR A 62 -3.57 -3.26 -3.95
N TRP A 63 -4.68 -3.62 -3.32
CA TRP A 63 -4.80 -4.87 -2.56
C TRP A 63 -4.73 -6.13 -3.41
N ASN A 64 -5.21 -6.08 -4.66
CA ASN A 64 -5.35 -7.23 -5.54
C ASN A 64 -4.34 -7.28 -6.69
N ASP A 65 -3.56 -6.22 -6.92
CA ASP A 65 -2.59 -6.11 -7.99
C ASP A 65 -1.28 -6.84 -7.68
N GLU A 66 -0.59 -7.38 -8.70
CA GLU A 66 0.70 -8.03 -8.52
C GLU A 66 1.82 -6.98 -8.56
N ARG A 67 2.53 -6.84 -7.43
CA ARG A 67 3.58 -5.84 -7.26
C ARG A 67 4.94 -6.50 -7.17
N TRP A 68 6.01 -5.72 -7.32
CA TRP A 68 7.38 -6.23 -7.25
C TRP A 68 7.72 -6.94 -5.92
N ASN A 69 7.03 -6.60 -4.83
CA ASN A 69 7.19 -7.19 -3.50
C ASN A 69 6.02 -8.13 -3.10
N GLY A 70 5.10 -8.41 -4.01
CA GLY A 70 4.03 -9.40 -3.86
C GLY A 70 2.62 -8.83 -4.04
N ASN A 71 1.63 -9.67 -3.76
CA ASN A 71 0.20 -9.38 -3.88
C ASN A 71 -0.47 -9.58 -2.52
N ILE A 72 -1.14 -8.54 -2.00
CA ILE A 72 -1.67 -8.58 -0.64
C ILE A 72 -2.77 -9.63 -0.50
N HIS A 73 -3.73 -9.64 -1.44
CA HIS A 73 -4.84 -10.59 -1.41
C HIS A 73 -4.38 -12.05 -1.38
N LYS A 74 -3.33 -12.39 -2.13
CA LYS A 74 -2.77 -13.76 -2.16
C LYS A 74 -2.06 -14.17 -0.87
N VAL A 75 -1.53 -13.23 -0.08
CA VAL A 75 -0.71 -13.55 1.11
C VAL A 75 -1.41 -13.34 2.44
N VAL A 76 -2.44 -12.48 2.50
CA VAL A 76 -3.02 -12.03 3.78
C VAL A 76 -3.67 -13.17 4.59
N GLY A 77 -4.19 -14.20 3.92
CA GLY A 77 -4.79 -15.38 4.56
C GLY A 77 -3.81 -16.49 4.94
N LEU A 78 -2.52 -16.34 4.64
CA LEU A 78 -1.49 -17.32 4.97
C LEU A 78 -0.89 -17.03 6.36
N PRO A 79 -0.18 -17.99 6.99
CA PRO A 79 0.58 -17.72 8.21
C PRO A 79 1.52 -16.51 8.07
N GLY A 80 1.49 -15.62 9.07
CA GLY A 80 2.16 -14.31 9.03
C GLY A 80 1.68 -13.36 7.92
N GLY A 81 0.48 -13.57 7.37
CA GLY A 81 -0.04 -12.83 6.23
C GLY A 81 -0.18 -11.33 6.47
N PHE A 82 -0.52 -10.92 7.70
CA PHE A 82 -0.63 -9.50 8.06
C PHE A 82 0.72 -8.77 8.02
N ALA A 83 1.79 -9.39 8.51
CA ALA A 83 3.14 -8.83 8.41
C ALA A 83 3.58 -8.69 6.95
N LYS A 84 3.28 -9.70 6.11
CA LYS A 84 3.55 -9.64 4.66
C LYS A 84 2.77 -8.52 3.97
N ALA A 85 1.50 -8.33 4.32
CA ALA A 85 0.71 -7.21 3.82
C ALA A 85 1.34 -5.86 4.18
N THR A 86 1.81 -5.69 5.42
CA THR A 86 2.50 -4.47 5.86
C THR A 86 3.81 -4.25 5.10
N PHE A 87 4.58 -5.32 4.87
CA PHE A 87 5.80 -5.27 4.07
C PHE A 87 5.53 -4.85 2.61
N ILE A 88 4.45 -5.35 2.00
CA ILE A 88 4.05 -4.95 0.65
C ILE A 88 3.71 -3.46 0.59
N ILE A 89 2.93 -2.97 1.57
CA ILE A 89 2.47 -1.59 1.61
C ILE A 89 3.62 -0.60 1.84
N ASN A 90 4.50 -0.87 2.81
CA ASN A 90 5.52 0.11 3.23
C ASN A 90 6.77 -0.50 3.87
N GLY A 91 7.20 -1.68 3.42
CA GLY A 91 8.30 -2.43 4.03
C GLY A 91 9.62 -1.67 4.13
N GLY A 92 9.88 -0.73 3.23
CA GLY A 92 11.08 0.12 3.27
C GLY A 92 11.16 1.05 4.49
N LEU A 93 10.02 1.43 5.05
CA LEU A 93 9.95 2.33 6.21
C LEU A 93 9.53 1.63 7.50
N GLU A 94 8.81 0.50 7.41
CA GLU A 94 8.13 -0.10 8.57
C GLU A 94 8.66 -1.47 8.98
N CYS A 95 9.43 -2.16 8.12
CA CYS A 95 9.84 -3.55 8.35
C CYS A 95 11.36 -3.73 8.44
N GLY A 96 11.77 -4.87 9.01
CA GLY A 96 13.17 -5.19 9.30
C GLY A 96 13.53 -4.99 10.77
N VAL A 97 14.79 -5.25 11.14
CA VAL A 97 15.23 -5.23 12.55
C VAL A 97 15.20 -3.82 13.17
N ASN A 98 15.41 -2.77 12.36
CA ASN A 98 15.48 -1.39 12.84
C ASN A 98 14.90 -0.39 11.82
N PRO A 99 13.58 -0.43 11.56
CA PRO A 99 12.97 0.40 10.53
C PRO A 99 12.85 1.87 10.96
N PRO A 100 12.92 2.82 10.00
CA PRO A 100 12.78 4.25 10.27
C PRO A 100 11.44 4.64 10.92
N ASN A 101 10.35 3.95 10.59
CA ASN A 101 8.99 4.27 11.02
C ASN A 101 8.32 3.09 11.75
N ARG A 102 8.97 2.62 12.81
CA ARG A 102 8.51 1.45 13.59
C ARG A 102 7.13 1.60 14.23
N ASP A 103 6.71 2.82 14.56
CA ASP A 103 5.46 3.04 15.29
C ASP A 103 4.22 2.98 14.38
N SER A 104 4.42 3.15 13.06
CA SER A 104 3.33 2.98 12.10
C SER A 104 2.84 1.52 12.04
N GLU A 105 3.75 0.55 12.04
CA GLU A 105 3.38 -0.88 12.07
C GLU A 105 2.59 -1.23 13.33
N LYS A 106 2.97 -0.70 14.50
CA LYS A 106 2.22 -0.90 15.76
C LYS A 106 0.77 -0.45 15.62
N SER A 107 0.55 0.68 14.94
CA SER A 107 -0.79 1.23 14.69
C SER A 107 -1.59 0.35 13.73
N ARG A 108 -0.94 -0.25 12.72
CA ARG A 108 -1.56 -1.24 11.81
C ARG A 108 -1.99 -2.48 12.58
N ILE A 109 -1.10 -3.06 13.38
CA ILE A 109 -1.39 -4.26 14.19
C ILE A 109 -2.53 -4.00 15.17
N ALA A 110 -2.52 -2.85 15.85
CA ALA A 110 -3.59 -2.48 16.79
C ALA A 110 -4.95 -2.35 16.09
N SER A 111 -5.00 -1.69 14.93
CA SER A 111 -6.23 -1.55 14.14
C SER A 111 -6.74 -2.90 13.62
N PHE A 112 -5.83 -3.75 13.15
CA PHE A 112 -6.19 -5.09 12.68
C PHE A 112 -6.77 -5.96 13.79
N LYS A 113 -6.13 -5.99 14.97
CA LYS A 113 -6.66 -6.71 16.14
C LYS A 113 -8.05 -6.21 16.53
N LYS A 114 -8.26 -4.88 16.52
CA LYS A 114 -9.57 -4.28 16.81
C LYS A 114 -10.64 -4.74 15.81
N PHE A 115 -10.33 -4.78 14.52
CA PHE A 115 -11.30 -5.26 13.52
C PHE A 115 -11.54 -6.77 13.60
N CYS A 116 -10.51 -7.58 13.90
CA CYS A 116 -10.68 -9.01 14.15
C CYS A 116 -11.61 -9.27 15.34
N GLU A 117 -11.46 -8.52 16.43
CA GLU A 117 -12.35 -8.58 17.61
C GLU A 117 -13.79 -8.26 17.24
N LEU A 118 -14.02 -7.15 16.51
CA LEU A 118 -15.36 -6.75 16.07
C LEU A 118 -16.02 -7.78 15.15
N LEU A 119 -15.23 -8.50 14.35
CA LEU A 119 -15.70 -9.55 13.44
C LEU A 119 -15.78 -10.94 14.09
N GLY A 120 -15.35 -11.10 15.33
CA GLY A 120 -15.35 -12.39 16.03
C GLY A 120 -14.37 -13.42 15.46
N VAL A 121 -13.26 -12.97 14.85
CA VAL A 121 -12.24 -13.85 14.25
C VAL A 121 -10.89 -13.69 14.94
N ALA A 122 -10.07 -14.74 14.93
CA ALA A 122 -8.70 -14.64 15.42
C ALA A 122 -7.83 -13.84 14.44
N PRO A 123 -6.92 -12.96 14.91
CA PRO A 123 -6.02 -12.20 14.04
C PRO A 123 -4.92 -13.06 13.39
N GLY A 124 -4.75 -14.32 13.83
CA GLY A 124 -3.68 -15.19 13.37
C GLY A 124 -2.35 -14.95 14.11
N ASP A 125 -1.26 -15.41 13.50
CA ASP A 125 0.09 -15.40 14.06
C ASP A 125 1.00 -14.36 13.36
N ASN A 126 2.20 -14.16 13.92
CA ASN A 126 3.31 -13.43 13.27
C ASN A 126 2.89 -12.09 12.62
N LEU A 127 2.18 -11.25 13.40
CA LEU A 127 1.61 -10.00 12.89
C LEU A 127 2.66 -8.91 12.60
N SER A 128 3.88 -9.06 13.11
CA SER A 128 4.94 -8.07 12.95
C SER A 128 5.91 -8.45 11.84
N CYS A 129 6.25 -7.47 11.00
CA CYS A 129 7.32 -7.50 10.02
C CYS A 129 8.64 -6.89 10.54
N GLN A 130 8.74 -6.53 11.82
CA GLN A 130 9.97 -5.97 12.42
C GLN A 130 10.96 -7.06 12.84
N THR A 131 11.29 -7.95 11.91
CA THR A 131 12.20 -9.08 12.12
C THR A 131 13.26 -9.15 11.01
N ALA A 132 14.25 -10.02 11.18
CA ALA A 132 15.30 -10.24 10.19
C ALA A 132 14.80 -10.91 8.89
N ASP A 133 13.59 -11.47 8.89
CA ASP A 133 12.97 -12.12 7.73
C ASP A 133 12.49 -11.12 6.69
N PHE A 134 12.18 -9.89 7.12
CA PHE A 134 11.70 -8.81 6.27
C PHE A 134 12.82 -7.81 5.99
N ARG A 135 13.75 -8.17 5.11
CA ARG A 135 14.83 -7.28 4.70
C ARG A 135 14.32 -6.27 3.68
N PRO A 136 14.37 -4.95 3.95
CA PRO A 136 14.12 -3.95 2.92
C PRO A 136 15.13 -4.15 1.78
N LYS A 137 14.65 -4.38 0.56
CA LYS A 137 15.50 -4.21 -0.62
C LYS A 137 15.66 -2.70 -0.85
N ALA A 138 16.87 -2.24 -1.12
CA ALA A 138 17.08 -0.87 -1.56
C ALA A 138 16.23 -0.65 -2.83
N LEU A 139 15.44 0.44 -2.83
CA LEU A 139 14.70 0.92 -4.00
C LEU A 139 15.67 1.46 -5.05
#